data_AF-A0A7C1HN46-F1
#
_entry.id   AF-A0A7C1HN46-F1
#
_cell.length_a   1.000
_cell.length_b   1.000
_cell.length_c   1.000
_cell.angle_alpha   90.00
_cell.angle_beta   90.00
_cell.angle_gamma   90.00
#
_symmetry.space_group_name_H-M   'P 1'
#
loop_
_entity.id
_entity.type
_entity.pdbx_description
1 polymer ?
#
loop_
_entity_poly.entity_id
_entity_poly.type
_entity_poly.pdbx_seq_one_letter_code
_entity_poly.pdbx_strand_id
1 'polypeptide(L)'
;MYERLKALFDKSTWSNKHFEKLPDNETDIRYAWREDEVEFAELFLKSGKVLTESTAAVDRGLYLGKDQHGYWKLCVTERTRSDYDPKEVARGISSLMDASRFLQKMEKATTGQTGHTS
;
A
#
# COMPACT_ATOMS: atom_id res chain seq x y z
N MET A 1 22.09 2.02 -12.39
CA MET A 1 21.43 3.25 -11.92
C MET A 1 20.29 2.81 -10.99
N TYR A 2 20.15 3.42 -9.82
CA TYR A 2 19.07 3.10 -8.85
C TYR A 2 18.45 4.36 -8.24
N GLU A 3 18.79 5.53 -8.79
CA GLU A 3 18.51 6.84 -8.21
C GLU A 3 16.99 7.11 -8.20
N ARG A 4 16.26 6.61 -9.21
CA ARG A 4 14.80 6.78 -9.26
C ARG A 4 14.12 5.88 -8.23
N LEU A 5 14.53 4.62 -8.12
CA LEU A 5 14.07 3.73 -7.03
C LEU A 5 14.39 4.28 -5.65
N LYS A 6 15.59 4.84 -5.45
CA LYS A 6 15.99 5.47 -4.18
C LYS A 6 15.12 6.67 -3.86
N ALA A 7 14.86 7.54 -4.83
CA ALA A 7 13.99 8.69 -4.65
C ALA A 7 12.56 8.29 -4.25
N LEU A 8 12.03 7.19 -4.83
CA LEU A 8 10.73 6.64 -4.41
C LEU A 8 10.77 6.11 -2.98
N PHE A 9 11.81 5.36 -2.63
CA PHE A 9 12.01 4.82 -1.29
C PHE A 9 12.12 5.93 -0.22
N ASP A 10 12.89 6.99 -0.48
CA ASP A 10 13.06 8.12 0.42
C ASP A 10 11.76 8.91 0.60
N LYS A 11 11.03 9.16 -0.50
CA LYS A 11 9.74 9.89 -0.48
C LYS A 11 8.59 9.08 0.11
N SER A 12 8.70 7.76 0.13
CA SER A 12 7.67 6.88 0.71
C SER A 12 7.48 7.19 2.20
N THR A 13 6.23 7.33 2.61
CA THR A 13 5.84 7.54 4.00
C THR A 13 5.82 6.25 4.82
N TRP A 14 6.33 5.15 4.27
CA TRP A 14 6.38 3.88 4.99
C TRP A 14 7.36 3.98 6.16
N SER A 15 6.96 3.44 7.31
CA SER A 15 7.70 3.31 8.57
C SER A 15 8.59 2.07 8.55
N ASN A 16 8.11 0.94 8.02
CA ASN A 16 8.84 -0.31 7.88
C ASN A 16 9.65 -0.35 6.57
N LYS A 17 10.71 0.47 6.53
CA LYS A 17 11.62 0.61 5.39
C LYS A 17 13.00 0.03 5.67
N HIS A 18 13.54 -0.72 4.70
CA HIS A 18 14.87 -1.31 4.79
C HIS A 18 15.72 -0.94 3.58
N PHE A 19 16.81 -0.22 3.83
CA PHE A 19 17.77 0.20 2.80
C PHE A 19 18.96 -0.76 2.75
N GLU A 20 19.54 -0.93 1.55
CA GLU A 20 20.64 -1.85 1.25
C GLU A 20 20.38 -3.31 1.62
N LYS A 21 19.11 -3.68 1.75
CA LYS A 21 18.69 -5.02 2.13
C LYS A 21 17.53 -5.47 1.24
N LEU A 22 17.57 -6.73 0.84
CA LEU A 22 16.41 -7.46 0.31
C LEU A 22 15.84 -8.36 1.43
N PRO A 23 14.55 -8.70 1.37
CA PRO A 23 13.94 -9.57 2.38
C PRO A 23 14.60 -10.94 2.39
N ASP A 24 14.77 -11.50 3.60
CA ASP A 24 15.46 -12.78 3.80
C ASP A 24 14.68 -13.97 3.19
N ASN A 25 13.39 -13.81 2.92
CA ASN A 25 12.54 -14.81 2.31
C ASN A 25 11.84 -14.25 1.07
N GLU A 26 12.15 -14.81 -0.10
CA GLU A 26 11.58 -14.38 -1.38
C GLU A 26 10.08 -14.67 -1.49
N THR A 27 9.54 -15.66 -0.76
CA THR A 27 8.10 -15.97 -0.81
C THR A 27 7.23 -14.85 -0.23
N ASP A 28 7.83 -13.98 0.59
CA ASP A 28 7.13 -12.85 1.18
C ASP A 28 7.04 -11.68 0.21
N ILE A 29 7.81 -11.69 -0.89
CA ILE A 29 7.83 -10.63 -1.90
C ILE A 29 6.54 -10.68 -2.70
N ARG A 30 5.70 -9.66 -2.53
CA ARG A 30 4.47 -9.51 -3.28
C ARG A 30 4.68 -8.73 -4.57
N TYR A 31 5.53 -7.72 -4.51
CA TYR A 31 5.88 -6.87 -5.64
C TYR A 31 7.38 -6.60 -5.64
N ALA A 32 7.98 -6.58 -6.82
CA ALA A 32 9.37 -6.21 -7.02
C ALA A 32 9.49 -5.41 -8.32
N TRP A 33 10.30 -4.36 -8.29
CA TRP A 33 10.55 -3.51 -9.44
C TRP A 33 12.04 -3.24 -9.58
N ARG A 34 12.52 -3.32 -10.82
CA ARG A 34 13.82 -2.78 -11.21
C ARG A 34 13.70 -1.33 -11.68
N GLU A 35 14.83 -0.69 -11.97
CA GLU A 35 14.88 0.70 -12.41
C GLU A 35 14.10 0.94 -13.72
N ASP A 36 14.01 -0.06 -14.60
CA ASP A 36 13.20 0.00 -15.82
C ASP A 36 11.68 -0.04 -15.57
N GLU A 37 11.26 -0.48 -14.38
CA GLU A 37 9.85 -0.61 -13.98
C GLU A 37 9.42 0.46 -12.96
N VAL A 38 10.26 1.47 -12.75
CA VAL A 38 10.10 2.47 -11.69
C VAL A 38 8.80 3.27 -11.78
N GLU A 39 8.24 3.44 -12.98
CA GLU A 39 6.96 4.14 -13.17
C GLU A 39 5.79 3.35 -12.56
N PHE A 40 5.84 2.02 -12.63
CA PHE A 40 4.86 1.15 -11.98
C PHE A 40 5.01 1.17 -10.45
N ALA A 41 6.25 1.17 -9.96
CA ALA A 41 6.55 1.32 -8.54
C ALA A 41 6.03 2.67 -8.00
N GLU A 42 6.19 3.75 -8.77
CA GLU A 42 5.70 5.08 -8.41
C GLU A 42 4.18 5.12 -8.33
N LEU A 43 3.48 4.54 -9.31
CA LEU A 43 2.03 4.47 -9.31
C LEU A 43 1.50 3.69 -8.09
N PHE A 44 2.15 2.58 -7.77
CA PHE A 44 1.83 1.77 -6.59
C PHE A 44 1.98 2.57 -5.30
N LEU A 45 3.14 3.22 -5.10
CA LEU A 45 3.43 3.98 -3.87
C LEU A 45 2.56 5.24 -3.74
N LYS A 46 2.20 5.90 -4.84
CA LYS A 46 1.25 7.02 -4.85
C LYS A 46 -0.17 6.58 -4.46
N SER A 47 -0.57 5.37 -4.85
CA SER A 47 -1.88 4.79 -4.51
C SER A 47 -1.93 4.23 -3.07
N GLY A 48 -0.79 4.16 -2.40
CA GLY A 48 -0.56 3.46 -1.13
C GLY A 48 -1.32 3.96 0.11
N LYS A 49 -2.08 5.06 0.03
CA LYS A 49 -2.97 5.46 1.14
C LYS A 49 -4.07 4.44 1.44
N VAL A 50 -4.40 3.55 0.49
CA VAL A 50 -5.40 2.47 0.67
C VAL A 50 -4.74 1.12 1.00
N LEU A 51 -3.46 0.94 0.63
CA LEU A 51 -2.65 -0.26 0.93
C LEU A 51 -1.60 0.10 1.98
N THR A 52 -2.05 0.45 3.18
CA THR A 52 -1.18 0.86 4.28
C THR A 52 -0.26 -0.29 4.74
N GLU A 53 0.90 0.10 5.30
CA GLU A 53 1.95 -0.76 5.87
C GLU A 53 1.44 -1.87 6.79
N SER A 54 0.33 -1.63 7.47
CA SER A 54 -0.25 -2.59 8.37
C SER A 54 -1.76 -2.55 8.23
N THR A 55 -2.36 -3.72 8.12
CA THR A 55 -3.75 -3.93 8.54
C THR A 55 -3.72 -4.88 9.74
N ALA A 56 -4.83 -5.04 10.44
CA ALA A 56 -4.87 -6.00 11.56
C ALA A 56 -4.39 -7.40 11.15
N ALA A 57 -4.58 -7.81 9.89
CA ALA A 57 -4.16 -9.12 9.38
C ALA A 57 -2.80 -9.17 8.67
N VAL A 58 -2.28 -8.07 8.13
CA VAL A 58 -1.06 -8.11 7.30
C VAL A 58 -0.05 -7.05 7.70
N ASP A 59 1.22 -7.43 7.67
CA ASP A 59 2.36 -6.56 7.81
C ASP A 59 3.09 -6.46 6.47
N ARG A 60 3.34 -5.24 6.01
CA ARG A 60 4.05 -4.97 4.76
C ARG A 60 5.32 -4.19 5.05
N GLY A 61 6.38 -4.56 4.34
CA GLY A 61 7.68 -3.87 4.42
C GLY A 61 8.14 -3.43 3.05
N LEU A 62 8.84 -2.30 2.99
CA LEU A 62 9.44 -1.78 1.76
C LEU A 62 10.96 -1.94 1.84
N TYR A 63 11.52 -2.63 0.87
CA TYR A 63 12.94 -2.98 0.82
C TYR A 63 13.57 -2.40 -0.44
N LEU A 64 14.76 -1.82 -0.32
CA LEU A 64 15.57 -1.40 -1.45
C LEU A 64 16.97 -2.01 -1.29
N GLY A 65 17.34 -2.94 -2.16
CA GLY A 65 18.62 -3.64 -2.06
C GLY A 65 19.10 -4.22 -3.38
N LYS A 66 20.28 -4.82 -3.37
CA LYS A 66 20.86 -5.50 -4.53
C LYS A 66 20.52 -6.98 -4.50
N ASP A 67 20.17 -7.54 -5.65
CA ASP A 67 20.04 -8.99 -5.81
C ASP A 67 21.40 -9.69 -5.95
N GLN A 68 21.36 -11.02 -6.08
CA GLN A 68 22.54 -11.87 -6.26
C GLN A 68 23.40 -11.53 -7.49
N HIS A 69 22.85 -10.77 -8.45
CA HIS A 69 23.55 -10.32 -9.65
C HIS A 69 24.01 -8.86 -9.54
N GLY A 70 23.79 -8.21 -8.39
CA GLY A 70 24.16 -6.82 -8.14
C GLY A 70 23.15 -5.79 -8.66
N TYR A 71 21.98 -6.22 -9.15
CA TYR A 71 20.95 -5.29 -9.62
C TYR A 71 20.12 -4.77 -8.46
N TRP A 72 19.91 -3.46 -8.45
CA TRP A 72 19.03 -2.83 -7.47
C TRP A 72 17.56 -3.16 -7.76
N LYS A 73 16.84 -3.52 -6.70
CA LYS A 73 15.41 -3.81 -6.71
C LYS A 73 14.73 -3.14 -5.53
N LEU A 74 13.54 -2.60 -5.80
CA LEU A 74 12.60 -2.16 -4.79
C LEU A 74 11.55 -3.27 -4.62
N CYS A 75 11.42 -3.79 -3.41
CA CYS A 75 10.52 -4.90 -3.09
C CYS A 75 9.51 -4.47 -2.01
N VAL A 76 8.27 -4.93 -2.17
CA VAL A 76 7.25 -4.88 -1.14
C VAL A 76 6.99 -6.30 -0.67
N THR A 77 7.17 -6.53 0.63
CA THR A 77 6.78 -7.79 1.26
C THR A 77 5.38 -7.69 1.85
N GLU A 78 4.71 -8.83 1.98
CA GLU A 78 3.46 -8.96 2.73
C GLU A 78 3.50 -10.25 3.55
N ARG A 79 3.28 -10.12 4.86
CA ARG A 79 3.17 -11.26 5.78
C ARG A 79 1.85 -11.21 6.52
N THR A 80 1.16 -12.35 6.56
CA THR A 80 -0.01 -12.50 7.44
C THR A 80 0.47 -12.57 8.89
N ARG A 81 -0.08 -11.73 9.76
CA ARG A 81 0.24 -11.74 11.20
C ARG A 81 -0.31 -13.03 11.80
N SER A 82 0.56 -13.83 12.42
CA SER A 82 0.14 -15.10 13.06
C SER A 82 -0.75 -14.89 14.30
N ASP A 83 -0.67 -13.72 14.93
CA ASP A 83 -1.44 -13.34 16.13
C ASP A 83 -2.75 -12.61 15.80
N TYR A 84 -3.25 -12.80 14.59
CA TYR A 84 -4.37 -12.01 14.10
C TYR A 84 -5.73 -12.52 14.66
N ASP A 85 -6.47 -11.66 15.38
CA ASP A 85 -7.81 -11.98 15.88
C ASP A 85 -8.88 -11.77 14.80
N PRO A 86 -9.57 -12.82 14.30
CA PRO A 86 -10.55 -12.74 13.20
C PRO A 86 -11.68 -11.70 13.41
N LYS A 87 -11.95 -11.27 14.66
CA LYS A 87 -12.98 -10.26 14.94
C LYS A 87 -12.48 -8.84 14.66
N GLU A 88 -11.18 -8.57 14.74
CA GLU A 88 -10.59 -7.25 14.51
C GLU A 88 -10.59 -6.84 13.02
N VAL A 89 -10.30 -7.74 12.06
CA VAL A 89 -10.49 -7.51 10.60
C VAL A 89 -11.96 -7.48 10.26
N ALA A 90 -12.81 -8.30 10.88
CA ALA A 90 -14.24 -8.18 10.66
C ALA A 90 -14.73 -6.76 11.00
N ARG A 91 -14.27 -6.19 12.13
CA ARG A 91 -14.53 -4.78 12.49
C ARG A 91 -13.90 -3.77 11.52
N GLY A 92 -12.66 -4.00 11.07
CA GLY A 92 -11.99 -3.15 10.10
C GLY A 92 -12.72 -3.11 8.74
N ILE A 93 -13.17 -4.26 8.24
CA ILE A 93 -13.97 -4.39 7.01
C ILE A 93 -15.34 -3.74 7.19
N SER A 94 -16.03 -3.98 8.32
CA SER A 94 -17.31 -3.33 8.61
C SER A 94 -17.19 -1.81 8.66
N SER A 95 -16.12 -1.27 9.25
CA SER A 95 -15.89 0.18 9.33
C SER A 95 -15.66 0.81 7.95
N LEU A 96 -14.96 0.12 7.05
CA LEU A 96 -14.78 0.56 5.66
C LEU A 96 -16.10 0.49 4.85
N MET A 97 -16.92 -0.54 5.07
CA MET A 97 -18.25 -0.63 4.46
C MET A 97 -19.20 0.47 4.95
N ASP A 98 -19.16 0.82 6.23
CA ASP A 98 -19.99 1.87 6.81
C ASP A 98 -19.59 3.26 6.30
N ALA A 99 -18.29 3.54 6.21
CA ALA A 99 -17.77 4.76 5.60
C ALA A 99 -18.18 4.92 4.12
N SER A 100 -18.16 3.81 3.37
CA SER A 100 -18.63 3.79 1.98
C SER A 100 -20.14 4.04 1.86
N ARG A 101 -20.95 3.46 2.76
CA ARG A 101 -22.39 3.76 2.84
C ARG A 101 -22.67 5.20 3.24
N PHE A 102 -21.87 5.80 4.12
CA PHE A 102 -21.99 7.19 4.54
C PHE A 102 -21.70 8.16 3.38
N LEU A 103 -20.60 7.93 2.66
CA LEU A 103 -20.26 8.72 1.45
C LEU A 103 -21.35 8.62 0.38
N GLN A 104 -21.86 7.41 0.13
CA GLN A 104 -22.92 7.19 -0.86
C GLN A 104 -24.27 7.82 -0.47
N LYS A 105 -24.55 7.96 0.84
CA LYS A 105 -25.72 8.71 1.34
C LYS A 105 -25.55 10.22 1.21
N MET A 106 -24.35 10.75 1.44
CA MET A 106 -24.08 12.19 1.25
C MET A 106 -24.18 12.57 -0.23
N GLU A 107 -23.67 11.74 -1.14
CA GLU A 107 -23.73 12.01 -2.58
C GLU A 107 -25.19 12.13 -3.08
N LYS A 108 -26.08 11.24 -2.61
CA LYS A 108 -27.53 11.32 -2.90
C LYS A 108 -28.22 12.54 -2.27
N ALA A 109 -27.74 13.04 -1.13
CA ALA A 109 -28.30 14.22 -0.49
C ALA A 109 -27.96 15.52 -1.25
N THR A 110 -26.79 15.59 -1.88
CA THR A 110 -26.37 16.73 -2.72
C THR A 110 -27.02 16.75 -4.11
N THR A 111 -27.44 15.61 -4.66
CA THR A 111 -28.14 15.54 -5.97
C THR A 111 -29.66 15.80 -5.85
N GLY A 112 -30.20 15.96 -4.64
CA GLY A 112 -31.64 16.17 -4.39
C GLY A 112 -32.12 17.62 -4.40
N GLN A 113 -31.26 18.62 -4.61
CA GLN A 113 -31.65 20.05 -4.68
C GLN A 113 -31.34 20.67 -6.06
N THR A 114 -31.98 20.16 -7.10
CA THR A 114 -32.24 20.95 -8.31
C THR A 114 -33.65 20.63 -8.79
N GLY A 115 -34.63 21.36 -8.24
CA GLY A 115 -36.00 21.25 -8.70
C GLY A 115 -37.03 21.87 -7.78
N HIS A 116 -37.01 23.20 -7.61
CA HIS A 116 -38.22 24.04 -7.53
C HIS A 116 -37.86 25.50 -7.28
N THR A 117 -37.81 26.28 -8.36
CA THR A 117 -38.16 27.70 -8.44
C THR A 117 -38.37 27.95 -9.93
N SER A 118 -39.44 28.52 -10.45
CA SER A 118 -40.76 28.93 -9.99
C SER A 118 -41.60 29.05 -11.26
#